data_AF-A0A9D4JZ31-F1
#
_entry.id   AF-A0A9D4JZ31-F1
#
_cell.length_a   1.000
_cell.length_b   1.000
_cell.length_c   1.000
_cell.angle_alpha   90.00
_cell.angle_beta   90.00
_cell.angle_gamma   90.00
#
_symmetry.space_group_name_H-M   'P 1'
#
loop_
_entity.id
_entity.type
_entity.pdbx_description
1 polymer ?
#
loop_
_entity_poly.entity_id
_entity_poly.type
_entity_poly.pdbx_seq_one_letter_code
_entity_poly.pdbx_strand_id
1 'polypeptide(L)' 'MRSLPVPVSLAVCTYLRYMASGGLQLTFGDSTGLSQAMDSHVCAQVSDILAAKAPEFVKFPDFEDAAVAKHELGAIAVT' A
#
# COMPACT_ATOMS: atom_id res chain seq x y z
N MET A 1 24.84 -10.91 -8.80
CA MET A 1 24.18 -10.53 -10.06
C MET A 1 23.41 -9.25 -9.82
N ARG A 2 23.65 -8.18 -10.60
CA ARG A 2 22.75 -7.01 -10.59
C ARG A 2 21.64 -7.30 -11.59
N SER A 3 20.42 -7.56 -11.10
CA SER A 3 19.25 -7.66 -11.98
C SER A 3 18.96 -6.30 -12.60
N LEU A 4 18.35 -6.30 -13.78
CA LEU A 4 17.81 -5.08 -14.37
C LEU A 4 16.77 -4.46 -13.39
N PRO A 5 16.70 -3.13 -13.26
CA PRO A 5 15.67 -2.49 -12.46
C PRO A 5 14.28 -2.85 -12.99
N VAL A 6 13.33 -3.13 -12.09
CA VAL A 6 11.93 -3.35 -12.48
C VAL A 6 11.36 -2.04 -13.03
N PRO A 7 10.70 -2.04 -14.21
CA PRO A 7 10.04 -0.85 -14.73
C PRO A 7 9.03 -0.28 -13.73
N VAL A 8 8.96 1.04 -13.61
CA VAL A 8 8.08 1.72 -12.62
C VAL A 8 6.62 1.30 -12.77
N SER A 9 6.13 1.15 -14.00
CA SER A 9 4.76 0.68 -14.27
C SER A 9 4.51 -0.72 -13.72
N LEU A 10 5.47 -1.63 -13.87
CA LEU A 10 5.40 -2.97 -13.29
C LEU A 10 5.42 -2.91 -11.76
N ALA A 11 6.29 -2.08 -11.18
CA ALA A 11 6.37 -1.92 -9.73
C ALA A 11 5.02 -1.47 -9.12
N VAL A 12 4.36 -0.50 -9.77
CA VAL A 12 3.03 -0.02 -9.37
C VAL A 12 1.98 -1.12 -9.53
N CYS A 13 1.93 -1.81 -10.67
CA CYS A 13 0.97 -2.89 -10.90
C CYS A 13 1.13 -4.04 -9.89
N THR A 14 2.37 -4.47 -9.61
CA THR A 14 2.68 -5.49 -8.60
C THR A 14 2.20 -5.06 -7.22
N TYR A 15 2.47 -3.82 -6.81
CA TYR A 15 2.03 -3.32 -5.52
C TYR A 15 0.51 -3.23 -5.40
N LEU A 16 -0.19 -2.74 -6.44
CA LEU A 16 -1.65 -2.69 -6.47
C LEU A 16 -2.25 -4.10 -6.40
N ARG A 17 -1.65 -5.07 -7.07
CA ARG A 17 -2.09 -6.46 -7.00
C ARG A 17 -1.89 -7.04 -5.60
N TYR A 18 -0.79 -6.73 -4.94
CA TYR A 18 -0.56 -7.09 -3.54
C TYR A 18 -1.65 -6.51 -2.61
N MET A 19 -1.95 -5.22 -2.74
CA MET A 19 -2.99 -4.57 -1.95
C MET A 19 -4.39 -5.15 -2.22
N ALA A 20 -4.69 -5.53 -3.46
CA ALA A 20 -5.98 -6.12 -3.83
C ALA A 20 -6.14 -7.58 -3.39
N SER A 21 -5.05 -8.35 -3.35
CA SER A 21 -5.07 -9.78 -3.04
C SER A 21 -4.81 -10.08 -1.56
N GLY A 22 -4.22 -9.14 -0.81
CA GLY A 22 -3.85 -9.31 0.60
C GLY A 22 -2.68 -10.28 0.83
N GLY A 23 -2.00 -10.73 -0.23
CA GLY A 23 -0.96 -11.76 -0.12
C GLY A 23 0.08 -11.76 -1.23
N LEU A 24 1.36 -11.81 -0.83
CA LEU A 24 2.51 -11.87 -1.75
C LEU A 24 2.53 -13.16 -2.60
N GLN A 25 2.05 -14.29 -2.07
CA GLN A 25 2.00 -15.55 -2.81
C GLN A 25 1.04 -15.49 -4.00
N LEU A 26 -0.13 -14.88 -3.82
CA LEU A 26 -1.11 -14.69 -4.89
C LEU A 26 -0.59 -13.71 -5.95
N THR A 27 0.03 -12.62 -5.49
CA THR A 27 0.65 -11.62 -6.38
C THR A 27 1.74 -12.25 -7.24
N PHE A 28 2.65 -13.01 -6.64
CA PHE A 28 3.70 -13.72 -7.37
C PHE A 28 3.15 -14.75 -8.37
N GLY A 29 2.05 -15.43 -8.02
CA GLY A 29 1.39 -16.38 -8.92
C GLY A 29 0.92 -15.76 -10.24
N ASP A 30 0.56 -14.47 -10.21
CA ASP A 30 0.11 -13.72 -11.39
C ASP A 30 1.27 -13.04 -12.14
N SER A 31 2.40 -12.81 -11.46
CA SER A 31 3.59 -12.20 -12.03
C SER A 31 4.36 -13.18 -12.92
N THR A 32 4.22 -13.08 -14.24
CA THR A 32 5.07 -13.84 -15.17
C THR A 32 6.41 -13.11 -15.39
N GLY A 33 7.52 -13.80 -15.10
CA GLY A 33 8.88 -13.27 -15.37
C GLY A 33 9.50 -12.43 -14.25
N LEU A 34 8.80 -12.24 -13.12
CA LEU A 34 9.39 -11.71 -11.89
C LEU A 34 9.60 -12.85 -10.90
N SER A 35 10.72 -12.82 -10.18
CA SER A 35 10.91 -13.73 -9.06
C SER A 35 10.14 -13.24 -7.84
N GLN A 36 9.73 -14.15 -6.96
CA GLN A 36 9.08 -13.79 -5.69
C GLN A 36 9.93 -12.81 -4.86
N ALA A 37 11.25 -12.94 -4.91
CA ALA A 37 12.17 -12.03 -4.24
C ALA A 37 12.09 -10.60 -4.81
N MET A 38 11.90 -10.46 -6.13
CA MET A 38 11.71 -9.16 -6.77
C MET A 38 10.36 -8.56 -6.40
N ASP A 39 9.28 -9.35 -6.40
CA ASP A 39 7.95 -8.86 -6.00
C ASP A 39 7.94 -8.38 -4.54
N SER A 40 8.59 -9.13 -3.65
CA SER A 40 8.77 -8.73 -2.25
C SER A 40 9.56 -7.42 -2.14
N HIS A 41 10.67 -7.32 -2.87
CA HIS A 41 11.50 -6.11 -2.88
C HIS A 41 10.75 -4.88 -3.41
N VAL A 42 10.00 -5.05 -4.51
CA VAL A 42 9.14 -4.01 -5.09
C VAL A 42 8.09 -3.57 -4.08
N CYS A 43 7.39 -4.51 -3.43
CA CYS A 43 6.35 -4.17 -2.47
C CYS A 43 6.92 -3.41 -1.27
N ALA A 44 8.08 -3.83 -0.76
CA ALA A 44 8.78 -3.13 0.33
C ALA A 44 9.16 -1.70 -0.10
N GLN A 45 9.80 -1.55 -1.26
CA GLN A 45 10.23 -0.25 -1.76
C GLN A 45 9.06 0.72 -1.97
N VAL A 46 7.96 0.26 -2.57
CA VAL A 46 6.77 1.09 -2.77
C VAL A 46 6.11 1.45 -1.44
N SER A 47 6.07 0.51 -0.48
CA SER A 47 5.55 0.77 0.87
C SER A 47 6.35 1.86 1.59
N ASP A 48 7.69 1.80 1.51
CA ASP A 48 8.56 2.81 2.14
C ASP A 48 8.33 4.20 1.53
N ILE A 49 8.21 4.29 0.20
CA ILE A 49 7.93 5.55 -0.49
C ILE A 49 6.56 6.11 -0.07
N LEU A 50 5.52 5.27 -0.02
CA LEU A 50 4.19 5.68 0.40
C LEU A 50 4.15 6.09 1.87
N ALA A 51 4.85 5.37 2.76
CA ALA A 51 4.95 5.72 4.17
C ALA A 51 5.65 7.07 4.37
N ALA A 52 6.71 7.34 3.60
CA ALA A 52 7.38 8.64 3.63
C ALA A 52 6.48 9.79 3.15
N LYS A 53 5.53 9.48 2.25
CA LYS A 53 4.52 10.43 1.74
C LYS A 53 3.25 10.50 2.58
N ALA A 54 3.01 9.53 3.45
CA ALA A 54 1.81 9.48 4.29
C ALA A 54 1.56 10.79 5.06
N PRO A 55 2.55 11.49 5.66
CA PRO A 55 2.30 12.75 6.35
C PRO A 55 1.76 13.87 5.46
N GLU A 56 1.99 13.82 4.13
CA GLU A 56 1.50 14.82 3.17
C GLU A 56 0.01 14.62 2.84
N PHE A 57 -0.51 13.39 2.98
CA PHE A 57 -1.86 13.02 2.51
C PHE A 57 -2.78 12.47 3.61
N VAL A 58 -2.21 11.90 4.67
CA VAL A 58 -2.92 11.36 5.82
C VAL A 58 -2.84 12.39 6.94
N LYS A 59 -3.86 13.26 7.00
CA LYS A 59 -4.07 14.11 8.17
C LYS A 59 -4.73 13.27 9.25
N PHE A 60 -3.99 12.92 10.30
CA PHE A 60 -4.63 12.41 11.50
C PHE A 60 -5.38 13.56 12.17
N PRO A 61 -6.63 13.35 12.60
CA PRO A 61 -7.37 14.40 13.28
C PRO A 61 -6.63 14.80 14.56
N ASP A 62 -6.41 16.11 14.74
CA ASP A 62 -5.94 16.67 16.02
C ASP A 62 -6.99 16.40 17.12
N PHE A 63 -6.66 16.61 18.40
CA PHE A 63 -7.57 16.26 19.51
C PHE A 63 -9.00 16.83 19.37
N GLU A 64 -9.13 18.01 18.79
CA GLU A 64 -10.41 18.65 18.49
C GLU A 64 -11.11 17.98 17.28
N ASP A 65 -10.39 17.74 16.19
CA ASP A 65 -10.90 17.03 15.00
C ASP A 65 -11.31 15.58 15.36
N ALA A 66 -10.63 14.94 16.32
CA ALA A 66 -10.89 13.56 16.73
C ALA A 66 -12.20 13.44 17.53
N ALA A 67 -12.53 14.47 18.33
CA ALA A 67 -13.81 14.55 19.03
C ALA A 67 -14.98 14.71 18.04
N VAL A 68 -14.79 15.51 16.99
CA VAL A 68 -15.75 15.69 15.90
C VAL A 68 -15.91 14.39 15.09
N ALA A 69 -14.81 13.78 14.66
CA ALA A 69 -14.82 12.53 13.92
C ALA A 69 -15.48 11.38 14.71
N LYS A 70 -15.28 11.32 16.04
CA LYS A 70 -15.94 10.34 16.92
C LYS A 70 -17.47 10.55 16.98
N HIS A 71 -17.93 11.80 17.00
CA HIS A 71 -19.36 12.12 16.95
C HIS A 71 -19.97 11.70 15.60
N GLU A 72 -19.28 11.97 14.49
CA GLU A 72 -19.73 11.60 13.14
C GLU A 72 -19.74 10.08 12.90
N LEU A 73 -18.70 9.36 13.31
CA LEU A 73 -18.64 7.90 13.21
C LEU A 73 -19.67 7.20 14.10
N GLY A 74 -19.95 7.78 15.28
CA GLY A 74 -21.01 7.31 16.16
C GLY A 74 -22.41 7.44 15.55
N ALA A 75 -22.63 8.44 14.67
CA ALA A 75 -23.90 8.60 13.96
C ALA A 75 -24.08 7.57 12.84
N ILE A 76 -22.99 7.12 12.20
CA ILE A 76 -23.04 6.11 11.13
C ILE A 76 -23.31 4.71 11.70
N ALA A 77 -22.74 4.38 12.87
CA ALA A 77 -22.84 3.05 13.49
C ALA A 77 -24.22 2.71 14.09
N VAL A 78 -25.18 3.66 14.08
CA VAL A 78 -26.53 3.51 14.67
C VAL A 78 -27.62 3.37 13.57
N THR A 79 -27.22 3.29 12.31
CA THR A 79 -28.11 3.01 11.16
C THR A 79 -27.86 1.62 10.61
#